data_AF-A0A2A6JT12-F1
#
_entry.id   AF-A0A2A6JT12-F1
#
_cell.length_a   1.000
_cell.length_b   1.000
_cell.length_c   1.000
_cell.angle_alpha   90.00
_cell.angle_beta   90.00
_cell.angle_gamma   90.00
#
_symmetry.space_group_name_H-M   'P 1'
#
loop_
_entity.id
_entity.type
_entity.pdbx_description
1 polymer ?
#
loop_
_entity_poly.entity_id
_entity_poly.type
_entity_poly.pdbx_seq_one_letter_code
_entity_poly.pdbx_strand_id
1 'polypeptide(L)'
;MFMEKLVRETQRLSLICSMLDTMRRADRDRNTRGWTSPIGLLKITLSCAIISELATSIALAGYRECDKQTLEEILSETRQVLYALQAQAAA
;
A
#
# COMPACT_ATOMS: atom_id res chain seq x y z
N MET A 1 11.66 15.79 -1.12
CA MET A 1 12.46 14.98 -0.17
C MET A 1 12.03 13.50 -0.23
N PHE A 2 12.90 12.51 0.03
CA PHE A 2 12.51 11.08 0.02
C PHE A 2 11.41 10.77 1.06
N MET A 3 11.49 11.36 2.26
CA MET A 3 10.47 11.25 3.30
C MET A 3 9.10 11.82 2.88
N GLU A 4 9.07 12.99 2.23
CA GLU A 4 7.80 13.54 1.73
C GLU A 4 7.15 12.63 0.68
N LYS A 5 7.96 12.00 -0.17
CA LYS A 5 7.47 11.02 -1.15
C LYS A 5 6.94 9.77 -0.46
N LEU A 6 7.64 9.27 0.56
CA LEU A 6 7.21 8.12 1.34
C LEU A 6 5.87 8.41 2.02
N VAL A 7 5.76 9.52 2.75
CA VAL A 7 4.52 9.93 3.44
C VAL A 7 3.35 10.06 2.45
N ARG A 8 3.57 10.69 1.28
CA ARG A 8 2.52 10.82 0.26
C ARG A 8 2.05 9.46 -0.27
N GLU A 9 2.96 8.54 -0.54
CA GLU A 9 2.59 7.21 -1.04
C GLU A 9 1.94 6.35 0.04
N THR A 10 2.37 6.44 1.31
CA THR A 10 1.69 5.78 2.44
C THR A 10 0.28 6.35 2.64
N GLN A 11 0.09 7.67 2.56
CA GLN A 11 -1.23 8.31 2.63
C GLN A 11 -2.12 7.88 1.46
N ARG A 12 -1.56 7.79 0.25
CA ARG A 12 -2.27 7.32 -0.93
C ARG A 12 -2.70 5.87 -0.78
N LEU A 13 -1.82 5.00 -0.29
CA LEU A 13 -2.15 3.59 -0.03
C LEU A 13 -3.23 3.48 1.06
N SER A 14 -3.12 4.24 2.16
CA SER A 14 -4.12 4.30 3.23
C SER A 14 -5.48 4.76 2.74
N LEU A 15 -5.53 5.76 1.85
CA LEU A 15 -6.76 6.20 1.18
C LEU A 15 -7.38 5.08 0.35
N ILE A 16 -6.57 4.35 -0.42
CA ILE A 16 -7.04 3.21 -1.22
C ILE A 16 -7.58 2.09 -0.33
N CYS A 17 -6.87 1.73 0.74
CA CYS A 17 -7.29 0.71 1.71
C CYS A 17 -8.56 1.12 2.49
N SER A 18 -8.68 2.40 2.88
CA SER A 18 -9.88 2.91 3.56
C SER A 18 -11.09 2.93 2.61
N MET A 19 -10.87 3.26 1.33
CA MET A 19 -11.88 3.10 0.29
C MET A 19 -12.25 1.63 0.09
N LEU A 20 -11.31 0.69 0.16
CA LEU A 20 -11.59 -0.74 0.12
C LEU A 20 -12.47 -1.19 1.29
N ASP A 21 -12.19 -0.76 2.52
CA ASP A 21 -12.99 -1.14 3.69
C ASP A 21 -14.40 -0.53 3.66
N THR A 22 -14.52 0.73 3.21
CA THR A 22 -15.82 1.39 3.05
C THR A 22 -16.62 0.78 1.91
N MET A 23 -15.98 0.44 0.78
CA MET A 23 -16.64 -0.25 -0.34
C MET A 23 -16.98 -1.69 0.01
N ARG A 24 -16.14 -2.44 0.72
CA ARG A 24 -16.45 -3.81 1.20
C ARG A 24 -17.66 -3.84 2.12
N ARG A 25 -17.87 -2.78 2.89
CA ARG A 25 -19.09 -2.59 3.71
C ARG A 25 -20.30 -2.19 2.85
N ALA A 26 -20.09 -1.47 1.74
CA ALA A 26 -21.13 -1.06 0.79
C ALA A 26 -21.49 -2.15 -0.24
N ASP A 27 -20.59 -3.10 -0.52
CA ASP A 27 -20.70 -4.20 -1.50
C ASP A 27 -21.69 -5.32 -1.07
N ARG A 28 -22.72 -4.99 -0.29
CA ARG A 28 -23.98 -5.73 -0.35
C ARG A 28 -24.72 -5.46 -1.67
N ASP A 29 -24.44 -4.34 -2.34
CA ASP A 29 -25.08 -3.96 -3.60
C ASP A 29 -24.09 -3.75 -4.75
N ARG A 30 -23.87 -4.83 -5.51
CA ARG A 30 -23.70 -4.86 -6.98
C ARG A 30 -22.79 -3.81 -7.64
N ASN A 31 -21.52 -3.69 -7.28
CA ASN A 31 -20.59 -2.96 -8.17
C ASN A 31 -19.22 -3.64 -8.34
N THR A 32 -19.21 -4.67 -9.20
CA THR A 32 -18.00 -5.29 -9.77
C THR A 32 -17.10 -4.34 -10.57
N ARG A 33 -17.47 -3.06 -10.72
CA ARG A 33 -16.60 -1.98 -11.22
C ARG A 33 -15.89 -1.30 -10.06
N GLY A 34 -15.09 -2.07 -9.32
CA GLY A 34 -14.33 -1.63 -8.16
C GLY A 34 -12.83 -1.90 -8.27
N TRP A 35 -12.10 -1.55 -7.21
CA TRP A 35 -10.66 -1.79 -7.04
C TRP A 35 -10.26 -3.28 -7.04
N THR A 36 -11.24 -4.18 -7.06
CA THR A 36 -11.12 -5.63 -7.33
C THR A 36 -10.93 -5.96 -8.82
N SER A 37 -11.12 -4.99 -9.72
CA SER A 37 -10.76 -5.13 -11.13
C SER A 37 -9.24 -5.26 -11.31
N PRO A 38 -8.76 -5.90 -12.39
CA PRO A 38 -7.32 -6.03 -12.66
C PRO A 38 -6.56 -4.70 -12.63
N ILE A 39 -7.20 -3.61 -13.08
CA ILE A 39 -6.61 -2.26 -13.05
C ILE A 39 -6.50 -1.72 -11.62
N GLY A 40 -7.50 -1.98 -10.77
CA GLY A 40 -7.48 -1.61 -9.36
C GLY A 40 -6.39 -2.34 -8.58
N LEU A 41 -6.29 -3.66 -8.79
CA LEU A 41 -5.24 -4.50 -8.21
C LEU A 41 -3.84 -4.01 -8.64
N LEU A 42 -3.64 -3.73 -9.93
CA LEU A 42 -2.38 -3.19 -10.44
C LEU A 42 -1.99 -1.87 -9.76
N LYS A 43 -2.94 -0.96 -9.54
CA LYS A 43 -2.67 0.32 -8.87
C LYS A 43 -2.21 0.12 -7.42
N ILE A 44 -2.83 -0.80 -6.68
CA ILE A 44 -2.45 -1.09 -5.30
C ILE A 44 -1.05 -1.73 -5.26
N THR A 45 -0.79 -2.70 -6.14
CA THR A 45 0.52 -3.35 -6.27
C THR A 45 1.62 -2.34 -6.58
N LEU A 46 1.38 -1.40 -7.51
CA LEU A 46 2.33 -0.34 -7.85
C LEU A 46 2.62 0.59 -6.66
N SER A 47 1.60 1.01 -5.91
CA SER A 47 1.81 1.82 -4.70
C SER A 47 2.64 1.07 -3.66
N CYS A 48 2.37 -0.22 -3.44
CA CYS A 48 3.16 -1.05 -2.51
C CYS A 48 4.63 -1.19 -2.97
N ALA A 49 4.87 -1.34 -4.27
CA ALA A 49 6.22 -1.40 -4.83
C ALA A 49 7.00 -0.09 -4.60
N ILE A 50 6.36 1.06 -4.85
CA ILE A 50 6.95 2.38 -4.65
C ILE A 50 7.27 2.62 -3.17
N ILE A 51 6.37 2.25 -2.25
CA ILE A 51 6.62 2.36 -0.80
C ILE A 51 7.83 1.52 -0.40
N SER A 52 7.93 0.29 -0.92
CA SER A 52 9.05 -0.61 -0.62
C SER A 52 10.39 -0.05 -1.13
N GLU A 53 10.40 0.50 -2.35
CA GLU A 53 11.57 1.13 -2.95
C GLU A 53 12.03 2.36 -2.15
N LEU A 54 11.09 3.24 -1.77
CA LEU A 54 11.36 4.44 -0.99
C LEU A 54 11.86 4.10 0.41
N ALA A 55 11.20 3.19 1.13
CA ALA A 55 11.62 2.78 2.47
C ALA A 55 13.01 2.13 2.46
N THR A 56 13.31 1.29 1.45
CA THR A 56 14.63 0.69 1.28
C THR A 56 15.69 1.76 0.97
N SER A 57 15.39 2.72 0.10
CA SER A 57 16.30 3.81 -0.23
C SER A 57 16.63 4.69 0.97
N ILE A 58 15.65 4.96 1.83
CA ILE A 58 15.84 5.73 3.07
C ILE A 58 16.70 4.95 4.07
N ALA A 59 16.45 3.64 4.23
CA ALA A 59 17.23 2.78 5.09
C ALA A 59 18.70 2.70 4.64
N LEU A 60 18.95 2.55 3.33
CA LEU A 60 20.30 2.49 2.76
C LEU A 60 21.05 3.82 2.85
N ALA A 61 20.35 4.94 2.72
CA ALA A 61 20.95 6.26 2.84
C ALA A 61 21.33 6.62 4.30
N GLY A 62 21.01 5.77 5.28
CA GLY A 62 21.40 5.97 6.68
C GLY A 62 20.78 7.23 7.30
N TYR A 63 19.61 7.66 6.82
CA TYR A 63 18.93 8.85 7.33
C TYR A 63 18.65 8.70 8.83
N ARG A 64 19.42 9.42 9.66
CA ARG A 64 19.26 9.46 11.12
C ARG A 64 17.90 9.99 11.58
N GLU A 65 17.21 10.73 10.73
CA GLU A 65 15.91 11.35 11.03
C GLU A 65 14.74 10.37 10.96
N CYS A 66 14.92 9.20 10.33
CA CYS A 66 13.87 8.21 10.23
C CYS A 66 14.14 7.06 11.19
N ASP A 67 13.24 6.90 12.16
CA ASP A 67 13.28 5.77 13.07
C ASP A 67 13.19 4.46 12.27
N LYS A 68 14.18 3.59 12.47
CA LYS A 68 14.31 2.32 11.75
C LYS A 68 13.09 1.43 12.01
N GLN A 69 12.57 1.47 13.23
CA GLN A 69 11.39 0.70 13.60
C GLN A 69 10.17 1.15 12.78
N THR A 70 9.96 2.46 12.64
CA THR A 70 8.88 3.01 11.79
C THR A 70 8.97 2.53 10.34
N LEU A 71 10.17 2.50 9.74
CA LEU A 71 10.35 1.98 8.38
C LEU A 71 10.05 0.48 8.27
N GLU A 72 10.45 -0.31 9.28
CA GLU A 72 10.15 -1.74 9.34
C GLU A 72 8.65 -2.01 9.47
N GLU A 73 7.93 -1.21 10.25
CA GLU A 73 6.47 -1.27 10.39
C GLU A 73 5.78 -0.97 9.05
N ILE A 74 6.17 0.12 8.37
CA ILE A 74 5.65 0.47 7.03
C ILE A 74 5.88 -0.68 6.03
N LEU A 75 7.09 -1.25 6.01
CA LEU A 75 7.42 -2.36 5.13
C LEU A 75 6.63 -3.63 5.49
N SER A 76 6.39 -3.88 6.78
CA SER A 76 5.60 -5.01 7.26
C SER A 76 4.14 -4.92 6.79
N GLU A 77 3.49 -3.77 7.00
CA GLU A 77 2.11 -3.54 6.56
C GLU A 77 2.00 -3.60 5.03
N THR A 78 2.96 -3.02 4.31
CA THR A 78 2.99 -3.06 2.84
C THR A 78 3.06 -4.49 2.31
N ARG A 79 3.86 -5.36 2.95
CA ARG A 79 3.91 -6.80 2.62
C ARG A 79 2.59 -7.50 2.89
N GLN A 80 1.93 -7.20 4.01
CA GLN A 80 0.62 -7.80 4.34
C GLN A 80 -0.43 -7.46 3.28
N VAL A 81 -0.46 -6.21 2.79
CA VAL A 81 -1.35 -5.80 1.69
C VAL A 81 -1.06 -6.59 0.41
N LEU A 82 0.22 -6.74 0.04
CA LEU A 82 0.62 -7.52 -1.14
C LEU A 82 0.22 -8.99 -1.02
N TYR A 83 0.39 -9.62 0.14
CA TYR A 83 -0.03 -11.00 0.35
C TYR A 83 -1.55 -11.16 0.28
N ALA A 84 -2.31 -10.21 0.84
CA ALA A 84 -3.77 -10.22 0.74
C ALA A 84 -4.25 -10.09 -0.72
N LEU A 85 -3.61 -9.23 -1.51
CA LEU A 85 -3.88 -9.11 -2.95
C LEU A 85 -3.55 -10.38 -3.71
N GLN A 86 -2.41 -11.01 -3.42
CA GLN A 86 -2.00 -12.25 -4.06
C GLN A 86 -2.99 -13.37 -3.77
N ALA A 87 -3.45 -13.51 -2.52
CA ALA A 87 -4.47 -14.47 -2.14
C ALA A 87 -5.79 -14.24 -2.89
N GLN A 88 -6.16 -12.98 -3.12
CA GLN A 88 -7.36 -12.62 -3.87
C GLN A 88 -7.23 -12.85 -5.38
N ALA A 89 -6.04 -12.70 -5.95
CA ALA A 89 -5.78 -12.98 -7.37
C ALA A 89 -5.66 -14.48 -7.67
N ALA A 90 -5.36 -15.31 -6.67
CA ALA A 90 -5.24 -16.76 -6.78
C ALA A 90 -6.55 -17.53 -6.49
N ALA A 91 -7.60 -16.83 -6.04
CA ALA A 91 -8.93 -17.38 -5.76
C ALA A 91 -9.87 -17.26 -6.96
#